data_AF-A0A5E4QFG9-F1
#
_entry.id   AF-A0A5E4QFG9-F1
#
_cell.length_a   1.000
_cell.length_b   1.000
_cell.length_c   1.000
_cell.angle_alpha   90.00
_cell.angle_beta   90.00
_cell.angle_gamma   90.00
#
_symmetry.space_group_name_H-M   'P 1'
#
loop_
_entity.id
_entity.type
_entity.pdbx_description
1 polymer ?
#
loop_
_entity_poly.entity_id
_entity_poly.type
_entity_poly.pdbx_seq_one_letter_code
_entity_poly.pdbx_strand_id
1 'polypeptide(L)' 'MTSKAYRWCSVPLCTNTSIKTPEKLFIFVSFDKKLRKKWLELARRDLEGILPTTQLYFCEDHFDNFVAKFIIS' A
#
# COMPACT_ATOMS: atom_id res chain seq x y z
N MET A 1 -2.74 -21.22 -15.39
CA MET A 1 -2.63 -20.92 -13.95
C MET A 1 -2.04 -19.52 -13.82
N THR A 2 -2.86 -18.50 -13.57
CA THR A 2 -2.34 -17.14 -13.32
C THR A 2 -1.63 -17.18 -11.97
N SER A 3 -0.31 -17.10 -11.96
CA SER A 3 0.46 -16.95 -10.73
C SER A 3 -0.05 -15.71 -10.00
N LYS A 4 -0.78 -15.90 -8.90
CA LYS A 4 -1.17 -14.79 -8.05
C LYS A 4 0.12 -14.22 -7.48
N ALA A 5 0.55 -13.08 -8.03
CA ALA A 5 1.72 -12.38 -7.52
C ALA A 5 1.55 -12.18 -6.00
N TYR A 6 2.58 -12.55 -5.25
CA TYR A 6 2.59 -12.38 -3.80
C TYR A 6 2.66 -10.88 -3.49
N ARG A 7 1.63 -10.36 -2.81
CA ARG A 7 1.53 -8.96 -2.41
C ARG A 7 1.41 -8.91 -0.90
N TRP A 8 2.15 -8.01 -0.27
CA TRP A 8 2.09 -7.76 1.17
C TRP A 8 1.96 -6.25 1.39
N CYS A 9 1.04 -5.88 2.26
CA CYS A 9 0.92 -4.53 2.77
C CYS A 9 2.23 -4.01 3.40
N SER A 10 2.67 -2.83 2.98
CA SER A 10 3.91 -2.20 3.44
C SER A 10 3.77 -1.47 4.78
N VAL A 11 2.55 -1.37 5.34
CA VAL A 11 2.30 -0.74 6.65
C VAL A 11 2.89 -1.61 7.77
N PRO A 12 3.68 -1.03 8.70
CA PRO A 12 4.18 -1.76 9.87
C PRO A 12 3.05 -2.42 10.66
N LEU A 13 3.29 -3.64 11.16
CA LEU A 13 2.33 -4.45 11.91
C LEU A 13 1.10 -4.94 11.12
N CYS A 14 0.92 -4.53 9.86
CA CYS A 14 -0.10 -5.11 9.00
C CYS A 14 0.35 -6.48 8.48
N THR A 15 -0.46 -7.51 8.75
CA THR A 15 -0.17 -8.90 8.36
C THR A 15 -1.00 -9.37 7.16
N ASN A 16 -1.73 -8.46 6.50
CA ASN A 16 -2.50 -8.73 5.30
C ASN A 16 -1.57 -9.04 4.11
N THR A 17 -1.80 -10.18 3.47
CA THR A 17 -1.09 -10.62 2.26
C THR A 17 -2.09 -11.17 1.25
N SER A 18 -1.74 -11.17 -0.05
CA SER A 18 -2.61 -11.72 -1.09
C SER A 18 -2.89 -13.22 -0.95
N ILE A 19 -2.14 -13.93 -0.08
CA ILE A 19 -2.37 -15.33 0.27
C ILE A 19 -3.35 -15.44 1.44
N LYS A 20 -3.17 -14.64 2.50
CA LYS A 20 -4.02 -14.70 3.70
C LYS A 20 -5.39 -14.06 3.49
N THR A 21 -5.45 -12.99 2.70
CA THR A 21 -6.64 -12.19 2.42
C THR A 21 -6.77 -11.96 0.92
N PRO A 22 -7.07 -13.02 0.13
CA PRO A 22 -7.12 -12.95 -1.33
C PRO A 22 -8.26 -12.07 -1.89
N GLU A 23 -9.28 -11.80 -1.09
CA GLU A 23 -10.42 -10.93 -1.39
C GLU A 23 -10.11 -9.44 -1.27
N LYS A 24 -9.10 -9.08 -0.48
CA LYS A 24 -8.76 -7.68 -0.24
C LYS A 24 -8.06 -7.03 -1.43
N LEU A 25 -8.34 -5.75 -1.63
CA LEU A 25 -7.61 -4.95 -2.60
C LEU A 25 -6.22 -4.57 -2.07
N PHE A 26 -5.22 -4.69 -2.95
CA PHE A 26 -3.85 -4.24 -2.71
C PHE A 26 -3.49 -3.20 -3.76
N ILE A 27 -3.32 -1.95 -3.32
CA ILE A 27 -3.01 -0.81 -4.16
C ILE A 27 -1.50 -0.73 -4.36
N PHE A 28 -1.07 -0.75 -5.62
CA PHE A 28 0.34 -0.61 -5.99
C PHE A 28 0.76 0.87 -5.98
N VAL A 29 1.88 1.16 -5.33
CA VAL A 29 2.50 2.49 -5.38
C VAL A 29 3.55 2.51 -6.49
N SER A 30 3.35 3.45 -7.43
CA SER A 30 4.28 3.67 -8.55
C SER A 30 5.73 3.86 -8.08
N PHE A 31 6.68 3.67 -9.00
CA PHE A 31 8.12 3.82 -8.72
C PHE A 31 8.58 5.28 -8.51
N ASP A 32 7.67 6.27 -8.62
CA ASP A 32 8.01 7.67 -8.39
C ASP A 32 8.50 7.91 -6.96
N LYS A 33 9.71 8.48 -6.84
CA LYS A 33 10.39 8.67 -5.55
C LYS A 33 9.63 9.63 -4.63
N LYS A 34 9.02 10.69 -5.17
CA LYS A 34 8.31 11.70 -4.36
C LYS A 34 7.00 11.13 -3.83
N LEU A 35 6.25 10.42 -4.67
CA LEU A 35 5.02 9.75 -4.27
C LEU A 35 5.33 8.67 -3.22
N ARG A 36 6.30 7.80 -3.46
CA ARG A 36 6.68 6.75 -2.50
C ARG A 36 7.06 7.28 -1.14
N LYS A 37 7.82 8.38 -1.10
CA LYS A 37 8.18 9.04 0.15
C LYS A 37 6.93 9.43 0.95
N LYS A 38 5.97 10.12 0.32
CA LYS A 38 4.71 10.51 0.98
C LYS A 38 3.93 9.29 1.50
N TRP A 39 3.83 8.24 0.69
CA TRP A 39 3.12 7.02 1.08
C TRP A 39 3.76 6.30 2.27
N LEU A 40 5.09 6.22 2.30
CA LEU A 40 5.83 5.62 3.40
C LEU A 40 5.79 6.48 4.67
N GLU A 41 5.85 7.81 4.52
CA GLU A 41 5.66 8.75 5.63
C GLU A 41 4.28 8.62 6.27
N LEU A 42 3.21 8.53 5.47
CA LEU A 42 1.85 8.27 5.95
C LEU A 42 1.74 6.91 6.67
N ALA A 43 2.51 5.93 6.21
CA ALA A 43 2.61 4.60 6.81
C ALA A 43 3.55 4.55 8.03
N ARG A 44 4.15 5.67 8.44
CA ARG A 44 5.17 5.76 9.51
C ARG A 44 6.32 4.78 9.30
N ARG A 45 6.78 4.65 8.05
CA ARG A 45 7.85 3.73 7.66
C ARG A 45 8.99 4.51 7.01
N ASP A 46 10.20 4.26 7.47
CA ASP A 46 11.38 4.88 6.88
C ASP A 46 11.72 4.30 5.51
N LEU A 47 12.25 5.19 4.66
CA LEU A 47 12.72 4.86 3.31
C LEU A 47 14.06 4.11 3.31
N GLU A 48 14.86 4.23 4.38
CA GLU A 48 16.27 3.81 4.39
C GLU A 48 16.48 2.31 4.17
N GLY A 49 15.45 1.48 4.38
CA GLY A 49 15.49 0.03 4.15
C GLY A 49 14.79 -0.46 2.89
N ILE A 50 14.24 0.43 2.05
CA ILE A 50 13.42 0.04 0.90
C ILE A 50 14.16 0.37 -0.39
N LEU A 51 14.47 -0.67 -1.17
CA LEU A 51 15.10 -0.48 -2.47
C LEU A 51 14.14 0.27 -3.42
N PRO A 52 14.65 1.17 -4.28
CA PRO A 52 13.83 1.86 -5.28
C PRO A 52 13.09 0.93 -6.23
N THR A 53 13.57 -0.30 -6.42
CA THR A 53 12.96 -1.32 -7.28
C THR A 53 11.94 -2.20 -6.56
N THR A 54 11.83 -2.11 -5.23
CA THR A 54 10.86 -2.91 -4.47
C THR A 54 9.44 -2.48 -4.83
N GLN A 55 8.56 -3.45 -5.07
CA GLN A 55 7.14 -3.18 -5.27
C GLN A 55 6.47 -2.91 -3.92
N LEU A 56 5.81 -1.77 -3.78
CA LEU A 56 5.11 -1.38 -2.56
C LEU A 56 3.61 -1.53 -2.78
N TYR A 57 2.96 -2.20 -1.84
CA TYR A 57 1.52 -2.42 -1.83
C TYR A 57 0.91 -1.98 -0.50
N PHE A 58 -0.31 -1.44 -0.54
CA PHE A 58 -1.10 -1.08 0.63
C PHE A 58 -2.46 -1.75 0.53
N CYS A 59 -2.94 -2.42 1.59
CA CYS A 59 -4.27 -3.01 1.57
C CYS A 59 -5.35 -1.96 1.82
N GLU A 60 -6.56 -2.23 1.33
CA GLU A 60 -7.73 -1.35 1.47
C GLU A 60 -8.06 -0.93 2.90
N ASP A 61 -7.76 -1.74 3.91
CA ASP A 61 -7.99 -1.41 5.33
C ASP A 61 -7.29 -0.11 5.79
N HIS A 62 -6.28 0.36 5.05
CA HIS A 62 -5.56 1.61 5.35
C HIS A 62 -6.09 2.83 4.60
N PHE A 63 -7.16 2.64 3.81
CA PHE A 63 -7.83 3.69 3.09
C PHE A 63 -9.22 3.81 3.67
N ASP A 64 -9.41 4.83 4.50
CA ASP A 64 -10.76 5.19 4.90
C ASP A 64 -11.55 5.62 3.66
N ASN A 65 -12.79 5.14 3.58
CA ASN A 65 -13.79 5.45 2.56
C ASN A 65 -14.27 6.91 2.64
N PHE A 66 -13.37 7.88 2.73
CA PHE A 66 -13.71 9.30 2.80
C PHE A 66 -13.85 9.92 1.40
N VAL A 67 -14.68 9.32 0.55
CA VAL A 67 -15.13 9.94 -0.71
C VAL A 67 -16.36 10.85 -0.48
N ALA A 68 -16.91 10.94 0.73
CA ALA A 68 -18.13 11.72 0.98
C ALA A 68 -17.95 13.12 1.60
N LYS A 69 -16.73 13.68 1.75
CA LYS A 69 -16.57 15.03 2.37
C LYS A 69 -15.70 16.06 1.66
N PHE A 70 -15.13 15.77 0.48
CA PHE A 70 -14.34 16.77 -0.24
C PHE A 70 -15.00 17.39 -1.48
N ILE A 71 -16.32 17.18 -1.69
CA ILE A 71 -17.08 17.83 -2.78
C ILE A 71 -18.05 18.93 -2.28
N ILE A 72 -18.22 19.11 -0.96
CA ILE A 72 -19.01 20.23 -0.43
C ILE A 72 -18.29 20.85 0.76
N SER A 73 -17.35 21.76 0.49
CA SER A 73 -17.01 22.88 1.38
C SER A 73 -16.39 24.01 0.59
#